data_AF-A0A9P8SES0-F1
#
_entry.id   AF-A0A9P8SES0-F1
#
_cell.length_a   1.000
_cell.length_b   1.000
_cell.length_c   1.000
_cell.angle_alpha   90.00
_cell.angle_beta   90.00
_cell.angle_gamma   90.00
#
_symmetry.space_group_name_H-M   'P 1'
#
loop_
_entity.id
_entity.type
_entity.pdbx_description
1 polymer ?
#
loop_
_entity_poly.entity_id
_entity_poly.type
_entity_poly.pdbx_seq_one_letter_code
_entity_poly.pdbx_strand_id
1 'polypeptide(L)'
;MKLQSTTESSPCTSACGEPFREEQFVTLLPILRDFVSTYLKEEGVKWDPEVHRLRCLGHVINLAVQAFLFQNSIDLKEGEICEDADDLAKFKGSAPNFAALDHLGISLDNRTRWNSWYQMLHVATQQETASALDTYTKNHFEDLSADFLLPEDWARLRIIEKILQPFARATLATQGDHATLDKVLFTMDVLIRCFDEALVTYKSDTELSFRIKRGWEVFDKYYSKTEASPYYAAALILHPSYRTTYIQANWKKKWQKPAFKQVKDLWLTYRDTVDGALSQHLLDDDDDEDLDAFDRISRNLQNCTRPSSQDEYEDYISCDPHPINAGDE
;
A
#
# COMPACT_ATOMS: atom_id res chain seq x y z
N MET A 1 -30.20 64.19 -27.82
CA MET A 1 -28.92 64.91 -27.59
C MET A 1 -28.31 64.36 -26.30
N LYS A 2 -27.13 63.74 -26.39
CA LYS A 2 -26.12 63.38 -25.37
C LYS A 2 -26.47 63.24 -23.86
N LEU A 3 -26.13 62.05 -23.33
CA LEU A 3 -25.26 61.71 -22.17
C LEU A 3 -25.56 62.24 -20.74
N GLN A 4 -25.66 61.30 -19.79
CA GLN A 4 -24.88 61.10 -18.52
C GLN A 4 -25.73 60.21 -17.57
N SER A 5 -25.34 58.99 -17.15
CA SER A 5 -24.23 58.58 -16.26
C SER A 5 -24.21 59.27 -14.91
N THR A 6 -24.79 58.64 -13.87
CA THR A 6 -24.10 58.36 -12.59
C THR A 6 -24.84 57.28 -11.78
N THR A 7 -24.02 56.34 -11.32
CA THR A 7 -24.19 55.19 -10.43
C THR A 7 -24.55 55.55 -8.99
N GLU A 8 -25.27 54.67 -8.29
CA GLU A 8 -25.01 54.42 -6.86
C GLU A 8 -25.30 52.95 -6.50
N SER A 9 -24.30 52.34 -5.88
CA SER A 9 -24.13 50.94 -5.54
C SER A 9 -24.71 50.61 -4.16
N SER A 10 -25.48 49.52 -4.05
CA SER A 10 -25.69 48.82 -2.78
C SER A 10 -24.89 47.51 -2.78
N PRO A 11 -24.06 47.23 -1.75
CA PRO A 11 -23.32 45.98 -1.67
C PRO A 11 -24.24 44.89 -1.12
N CYS A 12 -24.54 43.88 -1.95
CA CYS A 12 -25.13 42.63 -1.47
C CYS A 12 -24.02 41.84 -0.77
N THR A 13 -24.07 41.77 0.56
CA THR A 13 -23.22 40.91 1.38
C THR A 13 -23.61 39.45 1.15
N SER A 14 -23.06 38.82 0.11
CA SER A 14 -22.98 37.37 0.03
C SER A 14 -21.74 36.92 0.80
N ALA A 15 -21.94 36.41 2.00
CA ALA A 15 -20.97 35.59 2.71
C ALA A 15 -20.74 34.29 1.91
N CYS A 16 -19.94 34.37 0.86
CA CYS A 16 -19.30 33.20 0.28
C CYS A 16 -18.19 32.84 1.26
N GLY A 17 -18.43 31.85 2.13
CA GLY A 17 -17.37 31.23 2.91
C GLY A 17 -16.22 30.87 1.98
N GLU A 18 -15.00 31.23 2.39
CA GLU A 18 -13.81 30.88 1.61
C GLU A 18 -13.82 29.38 1.29
N PRO A 19 -13.45 28.99 0.07
CA PRO A 19 -13.35 27.57 -0.27
C PRO A 19 -12.38 26.90 0.71
N PHE A 20 -12.80 25.75 1.23
CA PHE A 20 -11.98 24.88 2.07
C PHE A 20 -10.64 24.62 1.34
N ARG A 21 -9.54 25.16 1.88
CA ARG A 21 -8.20 25.00 1.28
C ARG A 21 -7.62 23.67 1.73
N GLU A 22 -7.09 22.90 0.79
CA GLU A 22 -6.43 21.60 1.07
C GLU A 22 -5.27 21.72 2.07
N GLU A 23 -4.69 22.92 2.22
CA GLU A 23 -3.74 23.32 3.26
C GLU A 23 -4.24 23.05 4.70
N GLN A 24 -5.56 22.95 4.90
CA GLN A 24 -6.17 22.58 6.18
C GLN A 24 -5.91 21.11 6.53
N PHE A 25 -5.71 20.20 5.58
CA PHE A 25 -5.37 18.79 5.87
C PHE A 25 -3.94 18.64 6.36
N VAL A 26 -3.00 19.39 5.77
CA VAL A 26 -1.58 19.39 6.14
C VAL A 26 -1.37 19.89 7.58
N THR A 27 -2.20 20.82 8.01
CA THR A 27 -2.22 21.31 9.40
C THR A 27 -3.02 20.39 10.34
N LEU A 28 -4.10 19.78 9.85
CA LEU A 28 -4.97 18.94 10.68
C LEU A 28 -4.32 17.61 11.07
N LEU A 29 -3.57 16.95 10.19
CA LEU A 29 -2.98 15.62 10.49
C LEU A 29 -2.03 15.64 11.71
N PRO A 30 -1.06 16.57 11.82
CA PRO A 30 -0.24 16.71 13.03
C PRO A 30 -1.07 17.03 14.28
N ILE A 31 -2.09 17.89 14.16
CA ILE A 31 -2.97 18.26 15.27
C ILE A 31 -3.78 17.07 15.76
N LEU A 32 -4.38 16.29 14.85
CA LEU A 32 -5.16 15.10 15.18
C LEU A 32 -4.29 14.04 15.83
N ARG A 33 -3.05 13.86 15.33
CA ARG A 33 -2.05 12.96 15.92
C ARG A 33 -1.71 13.36 17.34
N ASP A 34 -1.43 14.64 17.58
CA ASP A 34 -1.06 15.14 18.91
C ASP A 34 -2.25 15.12 19.87
N PHE A 35 -3.47 15.41 19.39
CA PHE A 35 -4.71 15.29 20.14
C PHE A 35 -4.97 13.84 20.58
N VAL A 36 -4.91 12.88 19.66
CA VAL A 36 -5.09 11.44 19.97
C VAL A 36 -4.02 10.95 20.94
N SER A 37 -2.76 11.37 20.76
CA SER A 37 -1.69 11.04 21.73
C SER A 37 -2.00 11.55 23.13
N THR A 38 -2.48 12.80 23.23
CA THR A 38 -2.77 13.44 24.51
C THR A 38 -3.96 12.77 25.18
N TYR A 39 -5.05 12.57 24.44
CA TYR A 39 -6.25 11.89 24.92
C TYR A 39 -5.95 10.47 25.41
N LEU A 40 -5.24 9.66 24.62
CA LEU A 40 -4.89 8.30 25.01
C LEU A 40 -3.97 8.26 26.25
N LYS A 41 -3.06 9.22 26.40
CA LYS A 41 -2.25 9.36 27.63
C LYS A 41 -3.10 9.70 28.85
N GLU A 42 -4.12 10.55 28.70
CA GLU A 42 -5.06 10.87 29.78
C GLU A 42 -5.86 9.64 30.22
N GLU A 43 -6.23 8.77 29.27
CA GLU A 43 -6.87 7.47 29.52
C GLU A 43 -5.89 6.37 30.00
N GLY A 44 -4.62 6.73 30.28
CA GLY A 44 -3.60 5.79 30.76
C GLY A 44 -3.04 4.85 29.68
N VAL A 45 -3.39 5.05 28.41
CA VAL A 45 -2.88 4.28 27.28
C VAL A 45 -1.56 4.86 26.79
N LYS A 46 -0.49 4.07 26.86
CA LYS A 46 0.83 4.45 26.34
C LYS A 46 0.83 4.42 24.81
N TRP A 47 0.54 5.56 24.18
CA TRP A 47 0.51 5.69 22.73
C TRP A 47 1.63 6.59 22.19
N ASP A 48 2.43 6.03 21.27
CA ASP A 48 3.48 6.73 20.54
C ASP A 48 3.09 6.82 19.05
N PRO A 49 2.90 8.02 18.49
CA PRO A 49 2.45 8.21 17.12
C PRO A 49 3.40 7.67 16.06
N GLU A 50 4.70 7.57 16.32
CA GLU A 50 5.65 7.08 15.33
C GLU A 50 5.67 5.55 15.32
N VAL A 51 5.71 4.94 16.51
CA VAL A 51 5.71 3.49 16.70
C VAL A 51 4.39 2.86 16.22
N HIS A 52 3.26 3.55 16.44
CA HIS A 52 1.91 3.05 16.10
C HIS A 52 1.47 3.42 14.69
N ARG A 53 2.28 4.16 13.92
CA ARG A 53 1.92 4.54 12.54
C ARG A 53 2.25 3.43 11.55
N LEU A 54 1.22 2.65 11.22
CA LEU A 54 1.25 1.77 10.06
C LEU A 54 0.93 2.55 8.78
N ARG A 55 1.75 2.37 7.76
CA ARG A 55 1.57 2.98 6.45
C ARG A 55 0.82 2.02 5.53
N CYS A 56 -0.14 2.56 4.78
CA CYS A 56 -0.88 1.81 3.78
C CYS A 56 0.04 1.38 2.62
N LEU A 57 0.19 0.07 2.40
CA LEU A 57 1.03 -0.47 1.34
C LEU A 57 0.51 -0.06 -0.05
N GLY A 58 -0.81 -0.08 -0.28
CA GLY A 58 -1.40 0.36 -1.55
C GLY A 58 -1.04 1.81 -1.90
N HIS A 59 -0.96 2.70 -0.89
CA HIS A 59 -0.51 4.07 -1.09
C HIS A 59 0.99 4.14 -1.43
N VAL A 60 1.84 3.34 -0.77
CA VAL A 60 3.27 3.26 -1.09
C VAL A 60 3.50 2.76 -2.52
N ILE A 61 2.78 1.72 -2.93
CA ILE A 61 2.82 1.19 -4.31
C ILE A 61 2.40 2.26 -5.30
N ASN A 62 1.31 2.99 -5.02
CA ASN A 62 0.85 4.08 -5.88
C ASN A 62 1.94 5.15 -6.09
N LEU A 63 2.59 5.59 -5.03
CA LEU A 63 3.68 6.59 -5.12
C LEU A 63 4.86 6.07 -5.96
N ALA A 64 5.27 4.82 -5.75
CA ALA A 64 6.36 4.22 -6.51
C ALA A 64 6.02 4.07 -8.01
N VAL A 65 4.79 3.65 -8.33
CA VAL A 65 4.30 3.54 -9.71
C VAL A 65 4.20 4.91 -10.37
N GLN A 66 3.70 5.93 -9.67
CA GLN A 66 3.65 7.29 -10.20
C GLN A 66 5.06 7.83 -10.50
N ALA A 67 6.04 7.58 -9.62
CA ALA A 67 7.43 7.96 -9.84
C ALA A 67 8.07 7.27 -11.05
N PHE A 68 7.66 6.02 -11.31
CA PHE A 68 8.07 5.26 -12.48
C PHE A 68 7.42 5.78 -13.78
N LEU A 69 6.12 6.11 -13.74
CA LEU A 69 5.37 6.52 -14.93
C LEU A 69 5.60 7.99 -15.32
N PHE A 70 5.67 8.90 -14.35
CA PHE A 70 5.82 10.34 -14.60
C PHE A 70 7.04 10.94 -13.95
N GLN A 71 7.99 11.27 -14.80
CA GLN A 71 9.26 11.86 -14.42
C GLN A 71 9.13 13.28 -13.84
N ASN A 72 8.05 13.99 -14.17
CA ASN A 72 7.86 15.43 -13.88
C ASN A 72 6.85 15.75 -12.76
N SER A 73 6.15 14.74 -12.23
CA SER A 73 5.09 14.96 -11.21
C SER A 73 5.60 14.86 -9.78
N ILE A 74 6.83 14.36 -9.61
CA ILE A 74 7.44 14.14 -8.31
C ILE A 74 8.80 14.82 -8.37
N ASP A 75 8.78 16.13 -8.14
CA ASP A 75 9.99 16.87 -7.78
C ASP A 75 10.52 16.26 -6.47
N LEU A 76 11.43 15.30 -6.60
CA LEU A 76 12.25 14.81 -5.50
C LEU A 76 13.26 15.91 -5.16
N LYS A 77 12.79 17.03 -4.59
CA LYS A 77 13.65 17.88 -3.78
C LYS A 77 13.91 17.13 -2.48
N GLU A 78 15.18 16.99 -2.13
CA GLU A 78 15.61 16.46 -0.83
C GLU A 78 14.85 17.20 0.28
N GLY A 79 13.92 16.52 0.95
CA GLY A 79 13.27 17.05 2.15
C GLY A 79 11.77 16.80 2.22
N GLU A 80 10.99 17.08 1.17
CA GLU A 80 9.52 17.06 1.24
C GLU A 80 8.97 16.49 -0.07
N ILE A 81 8.40 15.29 -0.02
CA ILE A 81 7.41 14.91 -1.02
C ILE A 81 6.16 15.65 -0.56
N CYS A 82 5.69 16.62 -1.34
CA CYS A 82 4.37 17.20 -1.14
C CYS A 82 3.39 16.04 -0.92
N GLU A 83 2.74 16.02 0.24
CA GLU A 83 1.51 15.24 0.43
C GLU A 83 0.37 15.80 -0.46
N ASP A 84 0.66 16.88 -1.20
CA ASP A 84 -0.27 17.67 -1.98
C ASP A 84 -0.50 17.10 -3.39
N ALA A 85 -1.77 16.86 -3.68
CA ALA A 85 -2.30 16.35 -4.95
C ALA A 85 -2.22 17.37 -6.11
N ASP A 86 -1.64 18.55 -5.89
CA ASP A 86 -1.94 19.76 -6.66
C ASP A 86 -1.02 19.98 -7.88
N ASP A 87 0.19 19.40 -7.91
CA ASP A 87 1.07 19.48 -9.09
C ASP A 87 0.56 18.67 -10.30
N LEU A 88 -0.42 17.79 -10.07
CA LEU A 88 -1.08 16.96 -11.08
C LEU A 88 -2.22 17.68 -11.84
N ALA A 89 -2.52 18.96 -11.55
CA ALA A 89 -3.63 19.70 -12.18
C ALA A 89 -3.39 20.14 -13.65
N LYS A 90 -2.23 19.85 -14.25
CA LYS A 90 -1.83 20.39 -15.57
C LYS A 90 -2.18 19.54 -16.79
N PHE A 91 -2.73 18.33 -16.63
CA PHE A 91 -3.13 17.48 -17.77
C PHE A 91 -4.63 17.57 -18.04
N LYS A 92 -5.05 18.47 -18.93
CA LYS A 92 -6.43 18.53 -19.46
C LYS A 92 -6.48 17.84 -20.82
N GLY A 93 -6.65 16.53 -20.83
CA GLY A 93 -7.15 15.80 -22.00
C GLY A 93 -8.67 15.70 -21.93
N SER A 94 -9.37 16.08 -23.00
CA SER A 94 -10.82 15.93 -23.11
C SER A 94 -11.17 14.47 -23.39
N ALA A 95 -11.80 13.77 -22.45
CA ALA A 95 -12.27 12.39 -22.66
C ALA A 95 -13.60 12.39 -23.46
N PRO A 96 -13.67 11.69 -24.62
CA PRO A 96 -14.94 11.38 -25.27
C PRO A 96 -15.73 10.32 -24.49
N ASN A 97 -17.05 10.37 -24.61
CA ASN A 97 -17.98 9.48 -23.92
C ASN A 97 -18.09 8.12 -24.64
N PHE A 98 -17.47 7.06 -24.10
CA PHE A 98 -17.42 5.71 -24.71
C PHE A 98 -18.41 4.72 -24.07
N ALA A 99 -19.71 4.93 -24.25
CA ALA A 99 -20.75 3.99 -23.83
C ALA A 99 -20.70 2.62 -24.55
N ALA A 100 -19.83 2.45 -25.55
CA ALA A 100 -19.72 1.23 -26.35
C ALA A 100 -18.75 0.16 -25.79
N LEU A 101 -17.91 0.49 -24.79
CA LEU A 101 -16.85 -0.41 -24.27
C LEU A 101 -17.22 -1.13 -22.95
N ASP A 102 -18.48 -1.06 -22.54
CA ASP A 102 -18.97 -1.57 -21.24
C ASP A 102 -18.75 -3.09 -21.07
N HIS A 103 -18.62 -3.83 -22.17
CA HIS A 103 -18.36 -5.27 -22.20
C HIS A 103 -16.88 -5.65 -22.00
N LEU A 104 -15.95 -4.69 -22.07
CA LEU A 104 -14.51 -4.91 -21.86
C LEU A 104 -14.08 -4.63 -20.40
N GLY A 105 -14.98 -4.15 -19.54
CA GLY A 105 -14.68 -3.87 -18.13
C GLY A 105 -13.61 -2.78 -17.93
N ILE A 106 -13.42 -1.90 -18.91
CA ILE A 106 -12.41 -0.83 -18.85
C ILE A 106 -12.95 0.26 -17.90
N SER A 107 -12.42 0.28 -16.68
CA SER A 107 -12.71 1.35 -15.73
C SER A 107 -12.17 2.69 -16.26
N LEU A 108 -12.99 3.74 -16.22
CA LEU A 108 -12.56 5.10 -16.56
C LEU A 108 -11.41 5.54 -15.63
N ASP A 109 -10.52 6.40 -16.17
CA ASP A 109 -9.35 6.91 -15.47
C ASP A 109 -9.73 7.47 -14.09
N ASN A 110 -9.24 6.81 -13.05
CA ASN A 110 -9.30 7.33 -11.70
C ASN A 110 -7.88 7.70 -11.25
N ARG A 111 -7.59 9.00 -11.30
CA ARG A 111 -6.31 9.64 -10.91
C ARG A 111 -5.79 9.21 -9.53
N THR A 112 -6.67 8.76 -8.63
CA THR A 112 -6.30 8.29 -7.28
C THR A 112 -5.91 6.81 -7.22
N ARG A 113 -6.08 6.06 -8.31
CA ARG A 113 -5.88 4.61 -8.38
C ARG A 113 -5.14 4.22 -9.66
N TRP A 114 -3.81 4.20 -9.57
CA TRP A 114 -2.93 3.71 -10.65
C TRP A 114 -3.34 2.32 -11.21
N ASN A 115 -4.04 1.49 -10.43
CA ASN A 115 -4.61 0.22 -10.88
C ASN A 115 -5.49 0.36 -12.13
N SER A 116 -6.22 1.48 -12.28
CA SER A 116 -7.03 1.74 -13.48
C SER A 116 -6.17 1.85 -14.73
N TRP A 117 -4.97 2.42 -14.61
CA TRP A 117 -4.05 2.54 -15.73
C TRP A 117 -3.38 1.24 -16.10
N TYR A 118 -3.01 0.44 -15.10
CA TYR A 118 -2.54 -0.92 -15.36
C TYR A 118 -3.62 -1.73 -16.07
N GLN A 119 -4.88 -1.68 -15.60
CA GLN A 119 -5.99 -2.39 -16.25
C GLN A 119 -6.21 -1.90 -17.68
N MET A 120 -6.23 -0.59 -17.92
CA MET A 120 -6.34 -0.01 -19.25
C MET A 120 -5.20 -0.47 -20.16
N LEU A 121 -3.96 -0.42 -19.66
CA LEU A 121 -2.78 -0.82 -20.41
C LEU A 121 -2.78 -2.33 -20.70
N HIS A 122 -3.18 -3.14 -19.73
CA HIS A 122 -3.29 -4.59 -19.86
C HIS A 122 -4.29 -4.96 -20.96
N VAL A 123 -5.47 -4.33 -20.98
CA VAL A 123 -6.47 -4.55 -22.04
C VAL A 123 -6.01 -3.98 -23.38
N ALA A 124 -5.46 -2.76 -23.40
CA ALA A 124 -5.05 -2.08 -24.63
C ALA A 124 -3.90 -2.79 -25.36
N THR A 125 -3.01 -3.44 -24.62
CA THR A 125 -1.83 -4.13 -25.20
C THR A 125 -2.12 -5.56 -25.67
N GLN A 126 -3.32 -6.11 -25.38
CA GLN A 126 -3.80 -7.37 -25.96
C GLN A 126 -3.88 -7.26 -27.48
N GLN A 127 -3.57 -8.36 -28.17
CA GLN A 127 -3.39 -8.35 -29.63
C GLN A 127 -4.64 -7.87 -30.38
N GLU A 128 -5.81 -8.34 -29.97
CA GLU A 128 -7.10 -8.01 -30.58
C GLU A 128 -7.43 -6.52 -30.37
N THR A 129 -7.33 -6.04 -29.12
CA THR A 129 -7.58 -4.64 -28.76
C THR A 129 -6.59 -3.69 -29.44
N ALA A 130 -5.30 -4.00 -29.42
CA ALA A 130 -4.27 -3.18 -30.06
C ALA A 130 -4.51 -3.05 -31.56
N SER A 131 -4.90 -4.13 -32.23
CA SER A 131 -5.24 -4.11 -33.67
C SER A 131 -6.50 -3.29 -33.95
N ALA A 132 -7.51 -3.37 -33.08
CA ALA A 132 -8.73 -2.58 -33.20
C ALA A 132 -8.44 -1.08 -33.00
N LEU A 133 -7.64 -0.74 -31.99
CA LEU A 133 -7.20 0.64 -31.70
C LEU A 133 -6.38 1.22 -32.85
N ASP A 134 -5.41 0.46 -33.39
CA ASP A 134 -4.60 0.87 -34.54
C ASP A 134 -5.46 1.11 -35.80
N THR A 135 -6.45 0.23 -36.05
CA THR A 135 -7.39 0.42 -37.16
C THR A 135 -8.25 1.67 -36.97
N TYR A 136 -8.74 1.89 -35.74
CA TYR A 136 -9.55 3.04 -35.40
C TYR A 136 -8.79 4.36 -35.55
N THR A 137 -7.57 4.45 -35.00
CA THR A 137 -6.75 5.66 -35.10
C THR A 137 -6.33 5.97 -36.53
N LYS A 138 -6.08 4.95 -37.37
CA LYS A 138 -5.84 5.13 -38.82
C LYS A 138 -7.05 5.67 -39.56
N ASN A 139 -8.24 5.18 -39.24
CA ASN A 139 -9.48 5.64 -39.87
C ASN A 139 -9.88 7.07 -39.46
N HIS A 140 -9.46 7.51 -38.27
CA HIS A 140 -9.74 8.83 -37.70
C HIS A 140 -8.47 9.69 -37.56
N PHE A 141 -7.49 9.50 -38.45
CA PHE A 141 -6.17 10.10 -38.32
C PHE A 141 -6.19 11.63 -38.34
N GLU A 142 -7.14 12.25 -39.06
CA GLU A 142 -7.28 13.72 -39.09
C GLU A 142 -7.46 14.31 -37.69
N ASP A 143 -8.23 13.64 -36.83
CA ASP A 143 -8.53 14.08 -35.46
C ASP A 143 -7.55 13.48 -34.42
N LEU A 144 -6.98 12.31 -34.69
CA LEU A 144 -6.19 11.50 -33.73
C LEU A 144 -4.71 11.38 -34.07
N SER A 145 -4.19 12.18 -34.99
CA SER A 145 -2.78 12.12 -35.41
C SER A 145 -1.78 12.27 -34.25
N ALA A 146 -2.13 13.02 -33.21
CA ALA A 146 -1.30 13.19 -32.01
C ALA A 146 -1.27 11.96 -31.09
N ASP A 147 -2.31 11.12 -31.16
CA ASP A 147 -2.48 9.92 -30.32
C ASP A 147 -2.13 8.62 -31.07
N PHE A 148 -1.66 8.74 -32.31
CA PHE A 148 -1.25 7.60 -33.12
C PHE A 148 0.03 6.97 -32.58
N LEU A 149 -0.01 5.68 -32.28
CA LEU A 149 1.11 4.93 -31.71
C LEU A 149 1.83 4.10 -32.78
N LEU A 150 3.15 4.23 -32.85
CA LEU A 150 4.00 3.41 -33.71
C LEU A 150 4.17 1.99 -33.13
N PRO A 151 4.59 1.00 -33.96
CA PRO A 151 4.88 -0.35 -33.47
C PRO A 151 5.86 -0.38 -32.28
N GLU A 152 6.84 0.53 -32.27
CA GLU A 152 7.81 0.71 -31.19
C GLU A 152 7.15 1.22 -29.90
N ASP A 153 6.15 2.11 -30.01
CA ASP A 153 5.39 2.60 -28.86
C ASP A 153 4.55 1.48 -28.25
N TRP A 154 3.90 0.66 -29.08
CA TRP A 154 3.19 -0.54 -28.61
C TRP A 154 4.12 -1.55 -27.94
N ALA A 155 5.34 -1.72 -28.45
CA ALA A 155 6.35 -2.56 -27.81
C ALA A 155 6.78 -1.97 -26.45
N ARG A 156 6.94 -0.66 -26.36
CA ARG A 156 7.24 0.05 -25.11
C ARG A 156 6.14 -0.10 -24.08
N LEU A 157 4.88 0.04 -24.49
CA LEU A 157 3.70 -0.12 -23.63
C LEU A 157 3.62 -1.53 -23.03
N ARG A 158 3.91 -2.58 -23.81
CA ARG A 158 3.97 -3.97 -23.31
C ARG A 158 5.08 -4.18 -22.28
N ILE A 159 6.23 -3.53 -22.45
CA ILE A 159 7.31 -3.60 -21.47
C ILE A 159 6.87 -2.92 -20.16
N ILE A 160 6.25 -1.75 -20.25
CA ILE A 160 5.73 -1.02 -19.08
C ILE A 160 4.67 -1.85 -18.36
N GLU A 161 3.72 -2.44 -19.10
CA GLU A 161 2.69 -3.33 -18.57
C GLU A 161 3.29 -4.50 -17.78
N LYS A 162 4.29 -5.17 -18.35
CA LYS A 162 5.02 -6.25 -17.69
C LYS A 162 5.72 -5.81 -16.39
N ILE A 163 6.29 -4.61 -16.36
CA ILE A 163 6.92 -4.05 -15.14
C ILE A 163 5.87 -3.75 -14.07
N LEU A 164 4.69 -3.26 -14.46
CA LEU A 164 3.63 -2.90 -13.52
C LEU A 164 2.85 -4.09 -12.96
N GLN A 165 2.84 -5.23 -13.67
CA GLN A 165 2.05 -6.41 -13.30
C GLN A 165 2.27 -6.88 -11.84
N PRO A 166 3.52 -7.01 -11.33
CA PRO A 166 3.76 -7.42 -9.94
C PRO A 166 3.15 -6.45 -8.92
N PHE A 167 3.17 -5.15 -9.20
CA PHE A 167 2.59 -4.12 -8.32
C PHE A 167 1.06 -4.24 -8.26
N ALA A 168 0.44 -4.65 -9.37
CA ALA A 168 -1.01 -4.72 -9.47
C ALA A 168 -1.50 -5.91 -8.65
N ARG A 169 -0.80 -7.05 -8.81
CA ARG A 169 -1.00 -8.23 -7.98
C ARG A 169 -0.75 -7.95 -6.51
N ALA A 170 0.33 -7.25 -6.16
CA ALA A 170 0.65 -6.88 -4.78
C ALA A 170 -0.45 -6.01 -4.15
N THR A 171 -0.99 -5.05 -4.90
CA THR A 171 -2.09 -4.21 -4.42
C THR A 171 -3.35 -5.04 -4.19
N LEU A 172 -3.72 -5.92 -5.13
CA LEU A 172 -4.86 -6.84 -4.96
C LEU A 172 -4.68 -7.78 -3.76
N ALA A 173 -3.46 -8.27 -3.52
CA ALA A 173 -3.16 -9.17 -2.41
C ALA A 173 -3.17 -8.49 -1.03
N THR A 174 -3.13 -7.15 -0.99
CA THR A 174 -2.97 -6.37 0.26
C THR A 174 -4.04 -5.28 0.41
N GLN A 175 -5.16 -5.43 -0.29
CA GLN A 175 -6.34 -4.57 -0.15
C GLN A 175 -7.57 -5.38 0.32
N GLY A 176 -8.58 -4.68 0.82
CA GLY A 176 -9.81 -5.28 1.31
C GLY A 176 -9.72 -5.77 2.75
N ASP A 177 -10.81 -6.36 3.23
CA ASP A 177 -11.00 -6.63 4.67
C ASP A 177 -10.15 -7.82 5.16
N HIS A 178 -9.64 -8.65 4.25
CA HIS A 178 -8.73 -9.77 4.54
C HIS A 178 -7.24 -9.42 4.40
N ALA A 179 -6.92 -8.14 4.19
CA ALA A 179 -5.54 -7.67 4.11
C ALA A 179 -4.94 -7.51 5.52
N THR A 180 -4.12 -8.48 5.89
CA THR A 180 -3.47 -8.54 7.21
C THR A 180 -2.04 -8.01 7.16
N LEU A 181 -1.52 -7.58 8.32
CA LEU A 181 -0.20 -6.93 8.43
C LEU A 181 0.97 -7.85 8.06
N ASP A 182 0.84 -9.15 8.28
CA ASP A 182 1.85 -10.17 7.95
C ASP A 182 2.16 -10.23 6.44
N LYS A 183 1.17 -9.92 5.60
CA LYS A 183 1.33 -9.88 4.14
C LYS A 183 2.15 -8.67 3.69
N VAL A 184 2.23 -7.59 4.49
CA VAL A 184 2.79 -6.31 4.04
C VAL A 184 4.29 -6.41 3.77
N LEU A 185 5.11 -6.74 4.77
CA LEU A 185 6.57 -6.78 4.58
C LEU A 185 7.00 -7.86 3.59
N PHE A 186 6.36 -9.03 3.63
CA PHE A 186 6.61 -10.08 2.65
C PHE A 186 6.34 -9.58 1.22
N THR A 187 5.21 -8.90 1.00
CA THR A 187 4.88 -8.32 -0.31
C THR A 187 5.88 -7.23 -0.71
N MET A 188 6.34 -6.41 0.25
CA MET A 188 7.38 -5.41 -0.03
C MET A 188 8.72 -6.06 -0.43
N ASP A 189 9.14 -7.14 0.23
CA ASP A 189 10.33 -7.91 -0.12
C ASP A 189 10.22 -8.50 -1.54
N VAL A 190 9.06 -9.02 -1.92
CA VAL A 190 8.79 -9.48 -3.29
C VAL A 190 8.94 -8.34 -4.30
N LEU A 191 8.34 -7.18 -4.04
CA LEU A 191 8.43 -6.02 -4.94
C LEU A 191 9.85 -5.48 -5.09
N ILE A 192 10.66 -5.48 -4.01
CA ILE A 192 12.08 -5.13 -4.08
C ILE A 192 12.81 -6.06 -5.06
N ARG A 193 12.56 -7.37 -5.00
CA ARG A 193 13.17 -8.32 -5.94
C ARG A 193 12.69 -8.09 -7.37
N CYS A 194 11.42 -7.73 -7.58
CA CYS A 194 10.92 -7.34 -8.90
C CYS A 194 11.64 -6.09 -9.45
N PHE A 195 11.91 -5.08 -8.60
CA PHE A 195 12.72 -3.93 -9.01
C PHE A 195 14.15 -4.33 -9.39
N ASP A 196 14.81 -5.15 -8.57
CA ASP A 196 16.17 -5.62 -8.84
C ASP A 196 16.25 -6.39 -10.17
N GLU A 197 15.31 -7.31 -10.41
CA GLU A 197 15.21 -8.06 -11.67
C GLU A 197 14.94 -7.15 -12.86
N ALA A 198 14.07 -6.15 -12.72
CA ALA A 198 13.79 -5.18 -13.76
C ALA A 198 15.01 -4.31 -14.09
N LEU A 199 15.74 -3.82 -13.07
CA LEU A 199 16.97 -3.05 -13.26
C LEU A 199 18.06 -3.84 -13.97
N VAL A 200 18.17 -5.15 -13.72
CA VAL A 200 19.08 -6.03 -14.45
C VAL A 200 18.62 -6.25 -15.89
N THR A 201 17.33 -6.54 -16.07
CA THR A 201 16.73 -6.87 -17.38
C THR A 201 16.81 -5.70 -18.36
N TYR A 202 16.52 -4.49 -17.88
CA TYR A 202 16.40 -3.30 -18.73
C TYR A 202 17.65 -2.40 -18.68
N LYS A 203 18.78 -2.90 -18.15
CA LYS A 203 20.03 -2.15 -17.96
C LYS A 203 20.53 -1.41 -19.21
N SER A 204 20.31 -1.97 -20.40
CA SER A 204 20.72 -1.36 -21.67
C SER A 204 19.87 -0.17 -22.10
N ASP A 205 18.64 -0.08 -21.58
CA ASP A 205 17.71 1.01 -21.84
C ASP A 205 17.87 2.06 -20.74
N THR A 206 18.63 3.12 -21.04
CA THR A 206 18.98 4.16 -20.07
C THR A 206 17.76 4.88 -19.51
N GLU A 207 16.80 5.19 -20.38
CA GLU A 207 15.57 5.90 -20.05
C GLU A 207 14.66 5.03 -19.17
N LEU A 208 14.46 3.75 -19.52
CA LEU A 208 13.63 2.84 -18.73
C LEU A 208 14.30 2.52 -17.39
N SER A 209 15.60 2.25 -17.39
CA SER A 209 16.37 2.00 -16.16
C SER A 209 16.29 3.18 -15.21
N PHE A 210 16.37 4.41 -15.73
CA PHE A 210 16.20 5.61 -14.93
C PHE A 210 14.82 5.68 -14.28
N ARG A 211 13.74 5.40 -15.04
CA ARG A 211 12.37 5.36 -14.51
C ARG A 211 12.19 4.28 -13.43
N ILE A 212 12.67 3.07 -13.67
CA ILE A 212 12.59 1.97 -12.71
C ILE A 212 13.30 2.37 -11.41
N LYS A 213 14.49 2.97 -11.53
CA LYS A 213 15.26 3.45 -10.38
C LYS A 213 14.51 4.51 -9.58
N ARG A 214 13.80 5.44 -10.22
CA ARG A 214 12.98 6.45 -9.53
C ARG A 214 11.83 5.82 -8.74
N GLY A 215 11.14 4.84 -9.34
CA GLY A 215 10.12 4.06 -8.64
C GLY A 215 10.70 3.33 -7.42
N TRP A 216 11.86 2.70 -7.59
CA TRP A 216 12.57 2.01 -6.53
C TRP A 216 13.01 2.94 -5.39
N GLU A 217 13.58 4.12 -5.69
CA GLU A 217 14.01 5.10 -4.69
C GLU A 217 12.84 5.58 -3.80
N VAL A 218 11.68 5.82 -4.41
CA VAL A 218 10.46 6.15 -3.67
C VAL A 218 10.01 4.97 -2.82
N PHE A 219 9.97 3.76 -3.38
CA PHE A 219 9.58 2.56 -2.64
C PHE A 219 10.50 2.28 -1.43
N ASP A 220 11.82 2.33 -1.63
CA ASP A 220 12.85 2.09 -0.61
C ASP A 220 12.79 3.11 0.53
N LYS A 221 12.48 4.37 0.23
CA LYS A 221 12.21 5.41 1.24
C LYS A 221 11.09 5.00 2.19
N TYR A 222 10.01 4.41 1.68
CA TYR A 222 8.89 3.97 2.52
C TYR A 222 9.15 2.62 3.18
N TYR A 223 9.89 1.72 2.52
CA TYR A 223 10.38 0.48 3.14
C TYR A 223 11.22 0.81 4.37
N SER A 224 12.16 1.75 4.29
CA SER A 224 12.98 2.16 5.43
C SER A 224 12.16 2.69 6.61
N LYS A 225 10.96 3.23 6.37
CA LYS A 225 10.06 3.73 7.43
C LYS A 225 9.35 2.61 8.20
N THR A 226 9.35 1.37 7.70
CA THR A 226 8.80 0.24 8.46
C THR A 226 9.67 -0.10 9.67
N GLU A 227 10.95 0.29 9.67
CA GLU A 227 11.87 0.06 10.79
C GLU A 227 11.45 0.81 12.08
N ALA A 228 10.65 1.87 11.96
CA ALA A 228 10.17 2.69 13.09
C ALA A 228 9.06 2.00 13.90
N SER A 229 8.41 0.98 13.35
CA SER A 229 7.27 0.33 13.96
C SER A 229 7.54 -1.17 14.17
N PRO A 230 7.56 -1.66 15.43
CA PRO A 230 7.85 -3.06 15.75
C PRO A 230 6.79 -4.01 15.19
N TYR A 231 5.57 -3.51 14.95
CA TYR A 231 4.42 -4.29 14.49
C TYR A 231 4.68 -4.99 13.15
N TYR A 232 5.45 -4.37 12.25
CA TYR A 232 5.83 -4.99 10.98
C TYR A 232 6.68 -6.25 11.20
N ALA A 233 7.76 -6.15 11.97
CA ALA A 233 8.62 -7.29 12.27
C ALA A 233 7.88 -8.33 13.14
N ALA A 234 7.02 -7.88 14.06
CA ALA A 234 6.20 -8.75 14.88
C ALA A 234 5.27 -9.61 14.03
N ALA A 235 4.61 -9.02 13.01
CA ALA A 235 3.72 -9.76 12.13
C ALA A 235 4.45 -10.91 11.39
N LEU A 236 5.67 -10.68 10.92
CA LEU A 236 6.48 -11.76 10.31
C LEU A 236 6.90 -12.84 11.34
N ILE A 237 7.31 -12.42 12.54
CA ILE A 237 7.77 -13.35 13.59
C ILE A 237 6.61 -14.18 14.14
N LEU A 238 5.44 -13.58 14.29
CA LEU A 238 4.24 -14.24 14.79
C LEU A 238 3.56 -15.09 13.71
N HIS A 239 3.89 -14.91 12.44
CA HIS A 239 3.35 -15.74 11.37
C HIS A 239 3.92 -17.19 11.44
N PRO A 240 3.07 -18.23 11.57
CA PRO A 240 3.46 -19.64 11.74
C PRO A 240 4.44 -20.17 10.67
N SER A 241 4.30 -19.72 9.43
CA SER A 241 5.13 -20.16 8.30
C SER A 241 6.46 -19.43 8.14
N TYR A 242 6.68 -18.36 8.91
CA TYR A 242 7.87 -17.52 8.78
C TYR A 242 8.75 -17.58 10.03
N ARG A 243 8.19 -17.17 11.17
CA ARG A 243 8.89 -17.01 12.44
C ARG A 243 10.20 -16.23 12.31
N THR A 244 11.13 -16.43 13.23
CA THR A 244 12.45 -15.78 13.19
C THR A 244 13.28 -16.25 12.00
N THR A 245 13.05 -17.47 11.50
CA THR A 245 13.73 -18.09 10.36
C THR A 245 13.67 -17.22 9.10
N TYR A 246 12.50 -16.64 8.80
CA TYR A 246 12.34 -15.77 7.63
C TYR A 246 13.29 -14.56 7.68
N ILE A 247 13.31 -13.84 8.80
CA ILE A 247 14.18 -12.66 8.99
C ILE A 247 15.65 -13.09 8.95
N GLN A 248 16.01 -14.22 9.57
CA GLN A 248 17.38 -14.70 9.58
C GLN A 248 17.91 -15.03 8.17
N ALA A 249 17.05 -15.59 7.32
CA ALA A 249 17.38 -16.02 5.96
C ALA A 249 17.38 -14.86 4.95
N ASN A 250 16.41 -13.94 5.04
CA ASN A 250 16.18 -12.95 3.98
C ASN A 250 16.70 -11.56 4.32
N TRP A 251 16.82 -11.19 5.61
CA TRP A 251 17.23 -9.83 5.98
C TRP A 251 18.73 -9.69 6.17
N LYS A 252 19.24 -8.47 5.91
CA LYS A 252 20.64 -8.12 6.19
C LYS A 252 20.95 -8.28 7.68
N LYS A 253 22.12 -8.82 8.03
CA LYS A 253 22.52 -9.09 9.43
C LYS A 253 22.42 -7.87 10.36
N LYS A 254 22.65 -6.66 9.84
CA LYS A 254 22.52 -5.40 10.59
C LYS A 254 21.08 -5.10 11.04
N TRP A 255 20.08 -5.58 10.31
CA TRP A 255 18.65 -5.33 10.58
C TRP A 255 18.02 -6.38 11.50
N GLN A 256 18.60 -7.59 11.57
CA GLN A 256 18.05 -8.69 12.35
C GLN A 256 18.02 -8.38 13.86
N LYS A 257 19.14 -7.94 14.45
CA LYS A 257 19.23 -7.68 15.90
C LYS A 257 18.27 -6.57 16.37
N PRO A 258 18.19 -5.39 15.72
CA PRO A 258 17.21 -4.38 16.08
C PRO A 258 15.77 -4.88 15.99
N ALA A 259 15.42 -5.62 14.93
CA ALA A 259 14.07 -6.15 14.74
C ALA A 259 13.67 -7.11 15.87
N PHE A 260 14.52 -8.11 16.18
CA PHE A 260 14.23 -9.06 17.27
C PHE A 260 14.12 -8.37 18.62
N LYS A 261 14.98 -7.38 18.89
CA LYS A 261 14.91 -6.60 20.13
C LYS A 261 13.59 -5.83 20.22
N GLN A 262 13.21 -5.12 19.15
CA GLN A 262 11.98 -4.34 19.11
C GLN A 262 10.73 -5.19 19.35
N VAL A 263 10.66 -6.39 18.75
CA VAL A 263 9.52 -7.30 18.95
C VAL A 263 9.52 -7.90 20.36
N LYS A 264 10.69 -8.20 20.92
CA LYS A 264 10.80 -8.66 22.31
C LYS A 264 10.40 -7.56 23.30
N ASP A 265 10.85 -6.33 23.09
CA ASP A 265 10.47 -5.17 23.89
C ASP A 265 8.94 -4.95 23.81
N LEU A 266 8.34 -5.12 22.62
CA LEU A 266 6.89 -5.08 22.42
C LEU A 266 6.18 -6.18 23.23
N TRP A 267 6.62 -7.43 23.13
CA TRP A 267 6.07 -8.55 23.90
C TRP A 267 6.07 -8.28 25.40
N LEU A 268 7.18 -7.76 25.94
CA LEU A 268 7.30 -7.44 27.37
C LEU A 268 6.26 -6.40 27.84
N THR A 269 5.81 -5.50 26.97
CA THR A 269 4.74 -4.55 27.32
C THR A 269 3.37 -5.22 27.45
N TYR A 270 3.12 -6.29 26.70
CA TYR A 270 1.86 -7.03 26.73
C TYR A 270 1.85 -8.13 27.79
N ARG A 271 2.97 -8.84 27.96
CA ARG A 271 3.09 -9.98 28.87
C ARG A 271 2.61 -9.67 30.29
N ASP A 272 2.99 -8.49 30.80
CA ASP A 272 2.69 -8.09 32.18
C ASP A 272 1.38 -7.27 32.30
N THR A 273 0.71 -6.95 31.17
CA THR A 273 -0.56 -6.19 31.12
C THR A 273 -1.78 -7.05 30.82
N VAL A 274 -1.62 -8.33 30.50
CA VAL A 274 -2.74 -9.28 30.47
C VAL A 274 -3.23 -9.48 31.90
N ASP A 275 -4.14 -8.61 32.33
CA ASP A 275 -5.03 -8.88 33.45
C ASP A 275 -5.80 -10.17 33.14
N GLY A 276 -6.04 -11.03 34.13
CA GLY A 276 -6.57 -12.40 33.95
C GLY A 276 -7.89 -12.50 33.15
N ALA A 277 -8.56 -11.39 32.86
CA ALA A 277 -9.78 -11.30 32.07
C ALA A 277 -9.64 -11.72 30.60
N LEU A 278 -8.51 -11.45 29.92
CA LEU A 278 -8.33 -11.84 28.51
C LEU A 278 -8.01 -13.34 28.36
N SER A 279 -7.33 -13.91 29.36
CA SER A 279 -7.07 -15.34 29.44
C SER A 279 -8.34 -16.16 29.73
N GLN A 280 -9.35 -15.54 30.34
CA GLN A 280 -10.65 -16.18 30.58
C GLN A 280 -11.49 -16.17 29.29
N HIS A 281 -11.48 -15.08 28.53
CA HIS A 281 -12.30 -14.94 27.32
C HIS A 281 -11.81 -15.73 26.08
N LEU A 282 -10.54 -16.15 26.04
CA LEU A 282 -9.99 -17.07 25.03
C LEU A 282 -10.08 -18.55 25.44
N LEU A 283 -10.46 -18.83 26.69
CA LEU A 283 -10.76 -20.18 27.19
C LEU A 283 -12.27 -20.42 27.30
N ASP A 284 -13.07 -19.35 27.31
CA ASP A 284 -14.51 -19.39 27.09
C ASP A 284 -14.79 -19.39 25.57
N ASP A 285 -14.28 -20.41 24.86
CA ASP A 285 -14.91 -20.86 23.62
C ASP A 285 -16.26 -21.43 24.04
N ASP A 286 -17.35 -20.71 23.77
CA ASP A 286 -18.75 -21.16 23.86
C ASP A 286 -19.06 -22.39 22.95
N ASP A 287 -18.03 -23.07 22.39
CA ASP A 287 -18.12 -24.18 21.45
C ASP A 287 -17.78 -25.56 22.07
N ASP A 288 -17.54 -25.66 23.38
CA ASP A 288 -17.25 -26.96 24.03
C ASP A 288 -18.51 -27.86 24.14
N GLU A 289 -19.72 -27.32 23.92
CA GLU A 289 -20.96 -28.10 23.85
C GLU A 289 -21.13 -28.90 22.54
N ASP A 290 -20.43 -28.52 21.46
CA ASP A 290 -20.57 -29.13 20.12
C ASP A 290 -19.42 -30.09 19.74
N LEU A 291 -18.37 -30.22 20.56
CA LEU A 291 -17.27 -31.16 20.30
C LEU A 291 -17.60 -32.59 20.74
N ASP A 292 -17.35 -33.55 19.84
CA ASP A 292 -17.53 -34.96 20.18
C ASP A 292 -16.49 -35.45 21.20
N ALA A 293 -16.69 -36.66 21.71
CA ALA A 293 -15.79 -37.21 22.73
C ALA A 293 -14.34 -37.36 22.24
N PHE A 294 -14.11 -37.56 20.94
CA PHE A 294 -12.77 -37.69 20.36
C PHE A 294 -12.08 -36.34 20.28
N ASP A 295 -12.76 -35.29 19.81
CA ASP A 295 -12.19 -33.95 19.68
C ASP A 295 -11.90 -33.33 21.06
N ARG A 296 -12.83 -33.47 22.01
CA ARG A 296 -12.64 -33.01 23.39
C ARG A 296 -11.45 -33.70 24.07
N ILE A 297 -11.31 -35.01 23.87
CA ILE A 297 -10.19 -35.78 24.44
C ILE A 297 -8.88 -35.45 23.72
N SER A 298 -8.90 -35.28 22.39
CA SER A 298 -7.72 -34.89 21.60
C SER A 298 -7.19 -33.52 22.02
N ARG A 299 -8.08 -32.53 22.21
CA ARG A 299 -7.74 -31.19 22.70
C ARG A 299 -7.15 -31.24 24.11
N ASN A 300 -7.76 -32.01 25.01
CA ASN A 300 -7.23 -32.23 26.36
C ASN A 300 -5.86 -32.92 26.38
N LEU A 301 -5.64 -33.89 25.49
CA LEU A 301 -4.35 -34.59 25.36
C LEU A 301 -3.28 -33.70 24.72
N GLN A 302 -3.67 -32.76 23.85
CA GLN A 302 -2.78 -31.74 23.28
C GLN A 302 -2.42 -30.64 24.28
N ASN A 303 -3.21 -30.43 25.34
CA ASN A 303 -2.89 -29.57 26.50
C ASN A 303 -1.80 -30.17 27.41
N CYS A 304 -0.71 -30.66 26.81
CA CYS A 304 0.45 -31.11 27.55
C CYS A 304 1.11 -29.93 28.26
N THR A 305 1.19 -30.04 29.58
CA THR A 305 1.75 -29.06 30.52
C THR A 305 3.17 -28.64 30.12
N ARG A 306 3.40 -27.33 30.07
CA ARG A 306 4.57 -26.64 29.50
C ARG A 306 5.82 -26.73 30.39
N PRO A 307 6.99 -27.16 29.86
CA PRO A 307 8.24 -26.53 30.26
C PRO A 307 9.31 -26.50 29.13
N SER A 308 9.41 -25.35 28.48
CA SER A 308 10.64 -24.72 27.97
C SER A 308 10.36 -23.22 28.09
N SER A 309 11.33 -22.38 28.46
CA SER A 309 11.16 -20.93 28.74
C SER A 309 10.01 -20.51 29.70
N GLN A 310 10.27 -19.68 30.72
CA GLN A 310 9.17 -19.04 31.50
C GLN A 310 8.33 -18.04 30.67
N ASP A 311 8.64 -17.87 29.38
CA ASP A 311 8.15 -16.80 28.52
C ASP A 311 7.61 -17.37 27.19
N GLU A 312 6.31 -17.14 26.91
CA GLU A 312 5.55 -17.72 25.77
C GLU A 312 6.11 -17.35 24.41
N TYR A 313 6.57 -16.12 24.30
CA TYR A 313 7.13 -15.62 23.06
C TYR A 313 8.41 -16.38 22.70
N GLU A 314 9.30 -16.63 23.66
CA GLU A 314 10.54 -17.38 23.42
C GLU A 314 10.28 -18.83 22.98
N ASP A 315 9.25 -19.48 23.55
CA ASP A 315 8.86 -20.82 23.10
C ASP A 315 8.36 -20.79 21.65
N TYR A 316 7.43 -19.89 21.37
CA TYR A 316 6.81 -19.78 20.06
C TYR A 316 7.84 -19.56 18.95
N ILE A 317 8.78 -18.64 19.15
CA ILE A 317 9.78 -18.30 18.13
C ILE A 317 10.88 -19.36 17.97
N SER A 318 11.02 -20.26 18.94
CA SER A 318 12.01 -21.35 18.91
C SER A 318 11.57 -22.56 18.09
N CYS A 319 10.26 -22.69 17.85
CA CYS A 319 9.70 -23.80 17.08
C CYS A 319 9.92 -23.63 15.56
N ASP A 320 9.97 -24.74 14.82
CA ASP A 320 10.14 -24.75 13.36
C ASP A 320 8.92 -24.20 12.58
N PRO A 321 9.11 -23.35 11.56
CA PRO A 321 8.00 -22.80 10.78
C PRO A 321 7.15 -23.90 10.11
N HIS A 322 5.84 -23.66 10.01
CA HIS A 322 4.89 -24.60 9.40
C HIS A 322 3.84 -23.86 8.55
N PRO A 323 3.37 -24.45 7.43
CA PRO A 323 2.38 -23.83 6.56
C PRO A 323 1.03 -23.71 7.27
N ILE A 324 0.33 -22.61 7.04
CA ILE A 324 -1.09 -22.47 7.36
C ILE A 324 -1.85 -23.23 6.26
N ASN A 325 -2.58 -24.29 6.60
CA ASN A 325 -3.40 -25.00 5.62
C ASN A 325 -4.55 -24.07 5.19
N ALA A 326 -4.79 -23.96 3.88
CA ALA A 326 -5.79 -23.07 3.28
C ALA A 326 -7.26 -23.46 3.55
N GLY A 327 -7.53 -24.18 4.64
CA GLY A 327 -8.87 -24.62 5.06
C GLY A 327 -9.43 -23.89 6.27
N ASP A 328 -8.64 -23.04 6.94
CA ASP A 328 -9.01 -22.34 8.17
C ASP A 328 -9.01 -20.80 8.02
N GLU A 329 -9.23 -20.27 6.80
CA GLU A 329 -9.51 -18.83 6.55
C GLU A 329 -10.99 -18.59 6.22
#